data_AF-A0A0H3ZW50-F1
#
_entry.id   AF-A0A0H3ZW50-F1
#
_cell.length_a   1.000
_cell.length_b   1.000
_cell.length_c   1.000
_cell.angle_alpha   90.00
_cell.angle_beta   90.00
_cell.angle_gamma   90.00
#
_symmetry.space_group_name_H-M   'P 1'
#
loop_
_entity.id
_entity.type
_entity.pdbx_description
1 polymer ?
#
loop_
_entity_poly.entity_id
_entity_poly.type
_entity_poly.pdbx_seq_one_letter_code
_entity_poly.pdbx_strand_id
1 'polypeptide(L)'
;MTEKPSKTQTSFLRRLLVAYLIDSGKSTVPDIMEVTGMPRRTAQDTIKALSELDIEVEHYSRGKYRINNWGAINRNWVKNNTKHACDVLMYPHYENSEISEMSYEQVVHDQSLYCASQSLELALKISALSRQSSSDERTRKAKQLVKEKSRNESRIAALRYMYRTVGREDLEKLMFELTDLAIEERSTALSDPEGWKSALKLVGQSYEEVPYIAPQKELNQWRVKFLSAIQGQ
;
A
#
# COMPACT_ATOMS: atom_id res chain seq x y z
N MET A 1 17.70 -31.65 -30.42
CA MET A 1 19.09 -31.15 -30.29
C MET A 1 19.00 -29.75 -29.72
N THR A 2 19.33 -29.52 -28.45
CA THR A 2 19.38 -28.16 -27.90
C THR A 2 20.71 -27.56 -28.30
N GLU A 3 20.71 -26.71 -29.33
CA GLU A 3 21.89 -25.95 -29.73
C GLU A 3 22.42 -25.14 -28.53
N LYS A 4 23.74 -25.16 -28.37
CA LYS A 4 24.41 -24.40 -27.32
C LYS A 4 24.10 -22.91 -27.51
N PRO A 5 23.64 -22.19 -26.48
CA PRO A 5 23.24 -20.80 -26.63
C PRO A 5 24.44 -19.92 -27.02
N SER A 6 24.19 -18.94 -27.88
CA SER A 6 25.26 -18.06 -28.37
C SER A 6 25.78 -17.13 -27.26
N LYS A 7 27.02 -16.64 -27.40
CA LYS A 7 27.59 -15.65 -26.48
C LYS A 7 26.74 -14.37 -26.40
N THR A 8 26.17 -13.95 -27.54
CA THR A 8 25.28 -12.80 -27.62
C THR A 8 23.99 -13.05 -26.85
N GLN A 9 23.35 -14.21 -27.05
CA GLN A 9 22.11 -14.58 -26.36
C GLN A 9 22.31 -14.68 -24.85
N THR A 10 23.39 -15.33 -24.40
CA THR A 10 23.70 -15.44 -22.97
C THR A 10 24.05 -14.08 -22.36
N SER A 11 24.74 -13.19 -23.08
CA SER A 11 24.98 -11.81 -22.60
C SER A 11 23.68 -11.00 -22.48
N PHE A 12 22.79 -11.13 -23.45
CA PHE A 12 21.49 -10.45 -23.44
C PHE A 12 20.62 -10.93 -22.28
N LEU A 13 20.39 -12.24 -22.15
CA LEU A 13 19.57 -12.81 -21.08
C LEU A 13 20.14 -12.52 -19.68
N ARG A 14 21.47 -12.51 -19.52
CA ARG A 14 22.11 -12.17 -18.24
C ARG A 14 21.80 -10.74 -17.82
N ARG A 15 21.87 -9.78 -18.75
CA ARG A 15 21.54 -8.37 -18.48
C ARG A 15 20.06 -8.20 -18.13
N LEU A 16 19.17 -8.84 -18.87
CA LEU A 16 17.74 -8.84 -18.55
C LEU A 16 17.46 -9.40 -17.16
N LEU A 17 18.05 -10.54 -16.83
CA LEU A 17 17.89 -11.18 -15.52
C LEU A 17 18.44 -10.30 -14.40
N VAL A 18 19.63 -9.72 -14.56
CA VAL A 18 20.22 -8.82 -13.54
C VAL A 18 19.39 -7.55 -13.36
N ALA A 19 18.89 -6.95 -14.43
CA ALA A 19 17.98 -5.81 -14.33
C ALA A 19 16.71 -6.18 -13.56
N TYR A 20 16.13 -7.34 -13.85
CA TYR A 20 14.93 -7.83 -13.15
C TYR A 20 15.20 -8.09 -11.67
N LEU A 21 16.34 -8.69 -11.31
CA LEU A 21 16.73 -8.94 -9.92
C LEU A 21 16.88 -7.64 -9.12
N ILE A 22 17.51 -6.62 -9.71
CA ILE A 22 17.64 -5.30 -9.09
C ILE A 22 16.26 -4.69 -8.83
N ASP A 23 15.38 -4.76 -9.83
CA ASP A 23 14.03 -4.20 -9.78
C ASP A 23 13.08 -4.98 -8.84
N SER A 24 13.39 -6.25 -8.54
CA SER A 24 12.71 -7.09 -7.55
C SER A 24 13.41 -7.09 -6.18
N GLY A 25 14.24 -6.09 -5.89
CA GLY A 25 14.82 -5.85 -4.57
C GLY A 25 16.18 -6.50 -4.27
N LYS A 26 16.72 -7.37 -5.14
CA LYS A 26 18.10 -7.90 -5.07
C LYS A 26 19.08 -6.85 -5.61
N SER A 27 19.14 -5.75 -4.88
CA SER A 27 19.67 -4.46 -5.33
C SER A 27 21.18 -4.31 -5.09
N THR A 28 21.87 -5.26 -4.47
CA THR A 28 23.33 -5.17 -4.27
C THR A 28 24.10 -6.22 -5.07
N VAL A 29 25.39 -5.96 -5.31
CA VAL A 29 26.26 -6.96 -5.96
C VAL A 29 26.29 -8.28 -5.17
N PRO A 30 26.42 -8.31 -3.82
CA PRO A 30 26.27 -9.54 -3.05
C PRO A 30 24.96 -10.28 -3.30
N ASP A 31 23.81 -9.59 -3.33
CA ASP A 31 22.51 -10.25 -3.56
C ASP A 31 22.45 -10.94 -4.92
N ILE A 32 22.97 -10.27 -5.96
CA ILE A 32 23.01 -10.83 -7.32
C ILE A 32 23.93 -12.05 -7.38
N MET A 33 25.09 -11.98 -6.71
CA MET A 33 26.02 -13.11 -6.62
C MET A 33 25.40 -14.31 -5.92
N GLU A 34 24.70 -14.08 -4.80
CA GLU A 34 24.01 -15.13 -4.04
C GLU A 34 22.97 -15.85 -4.90
N VAL A 35 22.15 -15.09 -5.63
CA VAL A 35 21.08 -15.64 -6.47
C VAL A 35 21.60 -16.38 -7.70
N THR A 36 22.61 -15.81 -8.37
CA THR A 36 23.03 -16.31 -9.70
C THR A 36 24.28 -17.19 -9.66
N GLY A 37 25.02 -17.20 -8.55
CA GLY A 37 26.34 -17.83 -8.43
C GLY A 37 27.44 -17.15 -9.25
N MET A 38 27.17 -16.00 -9.89
CA MET A 38 28.17 -15.37 -10.76
C MET A 38 29.28 -14.67 -9.96
N PRO A 39 30.52 -14.58 -10.49
CA PRO A 39 31.59 -13.82 -9.84
C PRO A 39 31.24 -12.33 -9.70
N ARG A 40 31.77 -11.69 -8.65
CA ARG A 40 31.58 -10.25 -8.37
C ARG A 40 31.83 -9.34 -9.57
N ARG A 41 32.92 -9.61 -10.30
CA ARG A 41 33.30 -8.83 -11.49
C ARG A 41 32.25 -8.95 -12.59
N THR A 42 31.74 -10.15 -12.82
CA THR A 42 30.68 -10.42 -13.80
C THR A 42 29.38 -9.70 -13.46
N ALA A 43 28.98 -9.70 -12.18
CA ALA A 43 27.80 -8.95 -11.73
C ALA A 43 27.98 -7.46 -11.98
N GLN A 44 29.12 -6.88 -11.58
CA GLN A 44 29.42 -5.45 -11.80
C GLN A 44 29.45 -5.07 -13.29
N ASP A 45 30.08 -5.89 -14.13
CA ASP A 45 30.13 -5.64 -15.59
C ASP A 45 28.76 -5.76 -16.23
N THR A 46 27.94 -6.72 -15.78
CA THR A 46 26.55 -6.86 -16.27
C THR A 46 25.73 -5.62 -15.92
N ILE A 47 25.83 -5.10 -14.70
CA ILE A 47 25.12 -3.89 -14.26
C ILE A 47 25.55 -2.67 -15.09
N LYS A 48 26.86 -2.50 -15.31
CA LYS A 48 27.38 -1.40 -16.13
C LYS A 48 26.90 -1.45 -17.58
N ALA A 49 26.70 -2.66 -18.11
CA ALA A 49 26.25 -2.87 -19.49
C ALA A 49 24.71 -2.82 -19.67
N LEU A 50 23.94 -2.47 -18.63
CA LEU A 50 22.48 -2.33 -18.73
C LEU A 50 22.07 -1.15 -19.60
N SER A 51 22.82 -0.04 -19.55
CA SER A 51 22.56 1.14 -20.38
C SER A 51 22.71 0.88 -21.88
N GLU A 52 23.49 -0.13 -22.27
CA GLU A 52 23.59 -0.58 -23.68
C GLU A 52 22.27 -1.19 -24.20
N LEU A 53 21.38 -1.61 -23.30
CA LEU A 53 20.03 -2.09 -23.62
C LEU A 53 18.96 -1.01 -23.40
N ASP A 54 19.36 0.25 -23.23
CA ASP A 54 18.47 1.37 -22.90
C ASP A 54 17.78 1.23 -21.53
N ILE A 55 18.30 0.35 -20.65
CA ILE A 55 17.82 0.21 -19.27
C ILE A 55 18.57 1.21 -18.39
N GLU A 56 17.84 2.17 -17.83
CA GLU A 56 18.38 3.17 -16.91
C GLU A 56 18.53 2.57 -15.50
N VAL A 57 19.79 2.41 -15.08
CA VAL A 57 20.15 1.94 -13.73
C VAL A 57 20.87 3.05 -12.96
N GLU A 58 20.42 3.28 -11.73
CA GLU A 58 21.04 4.23 -10.81
C GLU A 58 21.72 3.50 -9.67
N HIS A 59 22.90 3.97 -9.28
CA HIS A 59 23.57 3.54 -8.05
C HIS A 59 23.09 4.41 -6.88
N TYR A 60 22.19 3.85 -6.07
CA TYR A 60 21.62 4.47 -4.89
C TYR A 60 22.43 4.13 -3.62
N SER A 61 22.20 4.91 -2.55
CA SER A 61 22.99 4.87 -1.30
C SER A 61 23.35 3.45 -0.79
N ARG A 62 24.53 3.33 -0.18
CA ARG A 62 25.07 2.10 0.44
C ARG A 62 25.28 0.92 -0.51
N GLY A 63 25.63 1.17 -1.77
CA GLY A 63 25.99 0.09 -2.70
C GLY A 63 24.81 -0.59 -3.38
N LYS A 64 23.62 0.01 -3.30
CA LYS A 64 22.39 -0.49 -3.90
C LYS A 64 22.20 0.07 -5.30
N TYR A 65 21.54 -0.69 -6.16
CA TYR A 65 21.12 -0.27 -7.49
C TYR A 65 19.60 -0.18 -7.54
N ARG A 66 19.09 0.70 -8.40
CA ARG A 66 17.66 0.84 -8.71
C ARG A 66 17.51 0.94 -10.23
N ILE A 67 16.54 0.21 -10.79
CA ILE A 67 16.12 0.43 -12.17
C ILE A 67 15.15 1.61 -12.17
N ASN A 68 15.47 2.66 -12.91
CA ASN A 68 14.62 3.85 -13.04
C ASN A 68 13.70 3.72 -14.25
N ASN A 69 14.19 3.12 -15.34
CA ASN A 69 13.45 2.93 -16.58
C ASN A 69 13.95 1.68 -17.29
N TRP A 70 13.02 0.92 -17.89
CA TRP A 70 13.34 -0.28 -18.67
C TRP A 70 13.59 0.02 -20.16
N GLY A 71 13.41 1.27 -20.60
CA GLY A 71 13.61 1.69 -21.99
C GLY A 71 12.77 0.86 -22.95
N ALA A 72 13.41 0.35 -24.01
CA ALA A 72 12.77 -0.51 -25.01
C ALA A 72 12.45 -1.94 -24.53
N ILE A 73 12.89 -2.35 -23.33
CA ILE A 73 12.75 -3.72 -22.84
C ILE A 73 11.42 -3.90 -22.09
N ASN A 74 10.67 -4.96 -22.43
CA ASN A 74 9.45 -5.31 -21.72
C ASN A 74 9.77 -6.07 -20.41
N ARG A 75 9.71 -5.37 -19.27
CA ARG A 75 9.86 -5.94 -17.93
C ARG A 75 9.02 -7.21 -17.67
N ASN A 76 7.74 -7.19 -18.08
CA ASN A 76 6.82 -8.30 -17.81
C ASN A 76 7.20 -9.56 -18.58
N TRP A 77 7.77 -9.40 -19.77
CA TRP A 77 8.34 -10.54 -20.50
C TRP A 77 9.48 -11.16 -19.70
N VAL A 78 10.40 -10.36 -19.14
CA VAL A 78 11.51 -10.88 -18.33
C VAL A 78 11.00 -11.62 -17.09
N LYS A 79 10.03 -11.04 -16.37
CA LYS A 79 9.35 -11.68 -15.22
C LYS A 79 8.83 -13.08 -15.56
N ASN A 80 8.12 -13.20 -16.67
CA ASN A 80 7.47 -14.46 -17.07
C ASN A 80 8.46 -15.48 -17.66
N ASN A 81 9.70 -15.07 -17.96
CA ASN A 81 10.72 -15.90 -18.59
C ASN A 81 11.99 -16.04 -17.74
N THR A 82 11.94 -15.72 -16.44
CA THR A 82 13.09 -15.84 -15.53
C THR A 82 13.62 -17.27 -15.47
N LYS A 83 12.72 -18.26 -15.38
CA LYS A 83 13.08 -19.68 -15.40
C LYS A 83 13.85 -20.04 -16.67
N HIS A 84 13.31 -19.66 -17.83
CA HIS A 84 13.97 -19.87 -19.12
C HIS A 84 15.36 -19.21 -19.18
N ALA A 85 15.48 -17.96 -18.70
CA ALA A 85 16.76 -17.27 -18.67
C ALA A 85 17.78 -18.00 -17.76
N CYS A 86 17.38 -18.44 -16.57
CA CYS A 86 18.23 -19.23 -15.68
C CYS A 86 18.67 -20.55 -16.32
N ASP A 87 17.75 -21.27 -16.98
CA ASP A 87 18.03 -22.54 -17.66
C ASP A 87 19.10 -22.34 -18.75
N VAL A 88 18.96 -21.30 -19.58
CA VAL A 88 19.92 -20.97 -20.65
C VAL A 88 21.28 -20.54 -20.08
N LEU A 89 21.28 -19.83 -18.96
CA LEU A 89 22.50 -19.31 -18.31
C LEU A 89 23.17 -20.34 -17.39
N MET A 90 22.52 -21.48 -17.13
CA MET A 90 22.92 -22.46 -16.13
C MET A 90 23.10 -21.83 -14.73
N TYR A 91 22.23 -20.88 -14.38
CA TYR A 91 22.20 -20.28 -13.05
C TYR A 91 21.28 -21.10 -12.13
N PRO A 92 21.50 -21.05 -10.80
CA PRO A 92 20.55 -21.63 -9.85
C PRO A 92 19.14 -21.17 -10.18
N HIS A 93 18.17 -22.07 -10.07
CA HIS A 93 16.78 -21.66 -10.16
C HIS A 93 16.53 -20.70 -9.01
N TYR A 94 16.41 -19.43 -9.36
CA TYR A 94 15.82 -18.45 -8.48
C TYR A 94 14.34 -18.82 -8.37
N GLU A 95 14.03 -19.73 -7.46
CA GLU A 95 12.73 -19.71 -6.83
C GLU A 95 12.68 -18.35 -6.12
N ASN A 96 11.88 -17.43 -6.65
CA ASN A 96 11.26 -16.46 -5.78
C ASN A 96 10.59 -17.32 -4.71
N SER A 97 11.26 -17.51 -3.57
CA SER A 97 10.49 -17.79 -2.37
C SER A 97 9.46 -16.68 -2.36
N GLU A 98 8.19 -17.06 -2.37
CA GLU A 98 7.09 -16.15 -2.18
C GLU A 98 7.21 -15.57 -0.76
N ILE A 99 8.25 -14.79 -0.49
CA ILE A 99 8.03 -13.52 0.16
C ILE A 99 7.14 -12.82 -0.85
N SER A 100 5.82 -12.99 -0.66
CA SER A 100 4.83 -12.20 -1.33
C SER A 100 5.32 -10.76 -1.22
N GLU A 101 5.94 -10.25 -2.28
CA GLU A 101 5.90 -8.84 -2.58
C GLU A 101 4.40 -8.62 -2.66
N MET A 102 3.78 -8.27 -1.52
CA MET A 102 2.39 -7.87 -1.49
C MET A 102 2.30 -6.87 -2.63
N SER A 103 1.52 -7.24 -3.65
CA SER A 103 1.28 -6.37 -4.78
C SER A 103 0.94 -5.00 -4.21
N TYR A 104 1.37 -3.91 -4.84
CA TYR A 104 0.97 -2.56 -4.43
C TYR A 104 -0.55 -2.51 -4.16
N GLU A 105 -1.32 -3.23 -4.96
CA GLU A 105 -2.74 -3.49 -4.78
C GLU A 105 -3.11 -4.17 -3.45
N GLN A 106 -2.44 -5.25 -3.07
CA GLN A 106 -2.65 -5.93 -1.79
C GLN A 106 -2.32 -5.03 -0.59
N VAL A 107 -1.24 -4.23 -0.68
CA VAL A 107 -0.91 -3.24 0.36
C VAL A 107 -2.05 -2.22 0.51
N VAL A 108 -2.60 -1.72 -0.60
CA VAL A 108 -3.70 -0.76 -0.62
C VAL A 108 -4.98 -1.39 -0.05
N HIS A 109 -5.28 -2.64 -0.37
CA HIS A 109 -6.40 -3.40 0.20
C HIS A 109 -6.28 -3.58 1.71
N ASP A 110 -5.12 -4.01 2.19
CA ASP A 110 -4.87 -4.21 3.63
C ASP A 110 -4.94 -2.88 4.39
N GLN A 111 -4.42 -1.80 3.81
CA GLN A 111 -4.57 -0.46 4.39
C GLN A 111 -6.04 -0.01 4.45
N SER A 112 -6.86 -0.38 3.47
CA SER A 112 -8.29 -0.08 3.46
C SER A 112 -9.03 -0.80 4.58
N LEU A 113 -8.77 -2.11 4.74
CA LEU A 113 -9.30 -2.91 5.84
C LEU A 113 -8.84 -2.40 7.21
N TYR A 114 -7.58 -1.98 7.31
CA TYR A 114 -7.03 -1.37 8.51
C TYR A 114 -7.77 -0.07 8.87
N CYS A 115 -7.98 0.82 7.90
CA CYS A 115 -8.68 2.08 8.14
C CYS A 115 -10.12 1.83 8.62
N ALA A 116 -10.79 0.80 8.10
CA ALA A 116 -12.12 0.41 8.57
C ALA A 116 -12.12 -0.11 10.02
N SER A 117 -11.14 -0.95 10.39
CA SER A 117 -10.95 -1.38 11.77
C SER A 117 -10.68 -0.20 12.71
N GLN A 118 -9.84 0.76 12.29
CA GLN A 118 -9.57 1.98 13.06
C GLN A 118 -10.83 2.86 13.21
N SER A 119 -11.64 3.01 12.16
CA SER A 119 -12.91 3.74 12.24
C SER A 119 -13.84 3.12 13.28
N LEU A 120 -13.94 1.78 13.32
CA LEU A 120 -14.74 1.09 14.33
C LEU A 120 -14.19 1.31 15.74
N GLU A 121 -12.88 1.15 15.93
CA GLU A 121 -12.24 1.34 17.23
C GLU A 121 -12.47 2.76 17.77
N LEU A 122 -12.27 3.77 16.91
CA LEU A 122 -12.49 5.17 17.26
C LEU A 122 -13.97 5.43 17.58
N ALA A 123 -14.89 4.89 16.79
CA ALA A 123 -16.33 5.01 17.06
C ALA A 123 -16.71 4.39 18.41
N LEU A 124 -16.18 3.21 18.75
CA LEU A 124 -16.42 2.58 20.05
C LEU A 124 -15.87 3.41 21.20
N LYS A 125 -14.68 4.01 21.05
CA LYS A 125 -14.10 4.92 22.06
C LYS A 125 -14.95 6.17 22.24
N ILE A 126 -15.39 6.79 21.14
CA ILE A 126 -16.31 7.95 21.18
C ILE A 126 -17.64 7.55 21.84
N SER A 127 -18.15 6.35 21.55
CA SER A 127 -19.39 5.84 22.11
C SER A 127 -19.28 5.68 23.63
N ALA A 128 -18.20 5.09 24.11
CA ALA A 128 -17.91 5.00 25.54
C ALA A 128 -17.78 6.38 26.19
N LEU A 129 -17.07 7.31 25.54
CA LEU A 129 -16.84 8.66 26.06
C LEU A 129 -18.13 9.48 26.14
N SER A 130 -19.03 9.32 25.17
CA SER A 130 -20.33 10.02 25.12
C SER A 130 -21.26 9.67 26.29
N ARG A 131 -21.06 8.51 26.92
CA ARG A 131 -21.84 8.06 28.09
C ARG A 131 -21.28 8.57 29.42
N GLN A 132 -20.09 9.18 29.41
CA GLN A 132 -19.46 9.72 30.62
C GLN A 132 -19.98 11.12 30.92
N SER A 133 -20.09 11.44 32.21
CA SER A 133 -20.40 12.78 32.68
C SER A 133 -19.39 13.80 32.17
N SER A 134 -19.86 15.01 31.88
CA SER A 134 -19.00 16.11 31.43
C SER A 134 -17.86 16.39 32.43
N SER A 135 -16.64 16.46 31.92
CA SER A 135 -15.43 16.79 32.68
C SER A 135 -14.31 17.26 31.75
N ASP A 136 -13.32 17.97 32.30
CA ASP A 136 -12.15 18.42 31.54
C ASP A 136 -11.35 17.24 30.94
N GLU A 137 -11.25 16.13 31.69
CA GLU A 137 -10.57 14.93 31.22
C GLU A 137 -11.30 14.30 30.04
N ARG A 138 -12.64 14.23 30.10
CA ARG A 138 -13.49 13.76 28.99
C ARG A 138 -13.25 14.61 27.74
N THR A 139 -13.28 15.93 27.89
CA THR A 139 -13.07 16.87 26.78
C THR A 139 -11.68 16.75 26.18
N ARG A 140 -10.63 16.58 27.00
CA ARG A 140 -9.25 16.34 26.51
C ARG A 140 -9.15 15.04 25.72
N LYS A 141 -9.73 13.94 26.21
CA LYS A 141 -9.79 12.66 25.48
C LYS A 141 -10.55 12.80 24.17
N ALA A 142 -11.67 13.53 24.15
CA ALA A 142 -12.44 13.78 22.94
C ALA A 142 -11.61 14.53 21.88
N LYS A 143 -10.88 15.58 22.28
CA LYS A 143 -9.96 16.31 21.38
C LYS A 143 -8.89 15.41 20.78
N GLN A 144 -8.33 14.48 21.58
CA GLN A 144 -7.37 13.51 21.06
C GLN A 144 -8.01 12.57 20.03
N LEU A 145 -9.19 12.02 20.33
CA LEU A 145 -9.90 11.12 19.42
C LEU A 145 -10.28 11.80 18.10
N VAL A 146 -10.71 13.07 18.14
CA VAL A 146 -10.98 13.86 16.93
C VAL A 146 -9.73 13.99 16.06
N LYS A 147 -8.55 14.20 16.66
CA LYS A 147 -7.28 14.27 15.92
C LYS A 147 -6.91 12.92 15.30
N GLU A 148 -7.10 11.82 16.01
CA GLU A 148 -6.85 10.46 15.49
C GLU A 148 -7.81 10.11 14.35
N LYS A 149 -9.08 10.47 14.50
CA LYS A 149 -10.13 10.33 13.49
C LYS A 149 -9.80 11.11 12.21
N SER A 150 -9.44 12.39 12.31
CA SER A 150 -9.03 13.21 11.17
C SER A 150 -7.82 12.63 10.41
N ARG A 151 -6.86 12.03 11.12
CA ARG A 151 -5.74 11.30 10.48
C ARG A 151 -6.22 10.07 9.73
N ASN A 152 -7.14 9.29 10.30
CA ASN A 152 -7.69 8.10 9.64
C ASN A 152 -8.52 8.48 8.40
N GLU A 153 -9.35 9.52 8.49
CA GLU A 153 -10.13 10.07 7.37
C GLU A 153 -9.22 10.53 6.22
N SER A 154 -8.09 11.16 6.54
CA SER A 154 -7.09 11.55 5.53
C SER A 154 -6.48 10.34 4.81
N ARG A 155 -6.24 9.23 5.52
CA ARG A 155 -5.78 7.96 4.92
C ARG A 155 -6.85 7.35 4.03
N ILE A 156 -8.11 7.35 4.48
CA ILE A 156 -9.25 6.88 3.69
C ILE A 156 -9.38 7.68 2.39
N ALA A 157 -9.26 9.01 2.45
CA ALA A 157 -9.31 9.87 1.27
C ALA A 157 -8.15 9.57 0.29
N ALA A 158 -6.94 9.33 0.80
CA ALA A 158 -5.81 8.94 -0.05
C ALA A 158 -6.04 7.57 -0.72
N LEU A 159 -6.55 6.58 0.00
CA LEU A 159 -6.91 5.25 -0.54
C LEU A 159 -8.01 5.35 -1.60
N ARG A 160 -9.02 6.19 -1.36
CA ARG A 160 -10.05 6.49 -2.34
C ARG A 160 -9.43 7.03 -3.64
N TYR A 161 -8.54 8.01 -3.54
CA TYR A 161 -7.84 8.54 -4.70
C TYR A 161 -7.02 7.46 -5.42
N MET A 162 -6.30 6.62 -4.68
CA MET A 162 -5.55 5.49 -5.26
C MET A 162 -6.45 4.57 -6.08
N TYR A 163 -7.60 4.13 -5.56
CA TYR A 163 -8.54 3.29 -6.31
C TYR A 163 -9.09 3.98 -7.56
N ARG A 164 -9.42 5.27 -7.46
CA ARG A 164 -9.87 6.07 -8.61
C ARG A 164 -8.81 6.09 -9.72
N THR A 165 -7.53 6.27 -9.37
CA THR A 165 -6.45 6.36 -10.35
C THR A 165 -6.20 5.07 -11.12
N VAL A 166 -6.56 3.92 -10.55
CA VAL A 166 -6.43 2.60 -11.19
C VAL A 166 -7.75 2.09 -11.78
N GLY A 167 -8.80 2.92 -11.82
CA GLY A 167 -10.09 2.58 -12.41
C GLY A 167 -10.95 1.61 -11.59
N ARG A 168 -10.66 1.43 -10.30
CA ARG A 168 -11.45 0.60 -9.37
C ARG A 168 -12.57 1.43 -8.74
N GLU A 169 -13.54 1.83 -9.55
CA GLU A 169 -14.68 2.66 -9.11
C GLU A 169 -15.55 1.97 -8.05
N ASP A 170 -15.61 0.64 -8.09
CA ASP A 170 -16.28 -0.20 -7.09
C ASP A 170 -15.66 -0.03 -5.69
N LEU A 171 -14.32 -0.08 -5.61
CA LEU A 171 -13.58 0.13 -4.36
C LEU A 171 -13.54 1.61 -3.97
N GLU A 172 -13.45 2.54 -4.94
CA GLU A 172 -13.56 3.97 -4.67
C GLU A 172 -14.88 4.29 -3.94
N LYS A 173 -15.99 3.76 -4.46
CA LYS A 173 -17.31 3.94 -3.88
C LYS A 173 -17.38 3.38 -2.46
N LEU A 174 -16.80 2.20 -2.22
CA LEU A 174 -16.71 1.65 -0.87
C LEU A 174 -15.87 2.54 0.05
N MET A 175 -14.74 3.08 -0.40
CA MET A 175 -13.97 4.03 0.44
C MET A 175 -14.77 5.30 0.77
N PHE A 176 -15.63 5.76 -0.15
CA PHE A 176 -16.56 6.87 0.11
C PHE A 176 -17.60 6.49 1.18
N GLU A 177 -18.23 5.32 1.06
CA GLU A 177 -19.16 4.80 2.08
C GLU A 177 -18.48 4.69 3.46
N LEU A 178 -17.20 4.31 3.50
CA LEU A 178 -16.43 4.26 4.75
C LEU A 178 -16.20 5.65 5.35
N THR A 179 -15.97 6.67 4.52
CA THR A 179 -15.88 8.06 4.99
C THR A 179 -17.20 8.48 5.65
N ASP A 180 -18.34 8.22 5.02
CA ASP A 180 -19.64 8.60 5.56
C ASP A 180 -19.92 7.90 6.90
N LEU A 181 -19.56 6.62 7.04
CA LEU A 181 -19.68 5.88 8.31
C LEU A 181 -18.72 6.39 9.39
N ALA A 182 -17.59 7.00 9.00
CA ALA A 182 -16.61 7.52 9.92
C ALA A 182 -16.87 8.98 10.32
N ILE A 183 -17.57 9.77 9.52
CA ILE A 183 -17.92 11.16 9.84
C ILE A 183 -18.94 11.18 10.98
N GLU A 184 -18.66 11.94 12.03
CA GLU A 184 -19.67 12.15 13.06
C GLU A 184 -19.50 13.46 13.84
N GLU A 185 -20.58 14.25 13.85
CA GLU A 185 -20.74 15.51 14.57
C GLU A 185 -20.56 15.37 16.09
N ARG A 186 -20.91 14.21 16.66
CA ARG A 186 -20.80 13.96 18.11
C ARG A 186 -19.37 14.08 18.62
N SER A 187 -18.39 13.70 17.81
CA SER A 187 -16.98 13.83 18.19
C SER A 187 -16.58 15.30 18.38
N THR A 188 -17.10 16.19 17.52
CA THR A 188 -16.94 17.64 17.63
C THR A 188 -17.61 18.17 18.88
N ALA A 189 -18.87 17.81 19.12
CA ALA A 189 -19.64 18.22 20.30
C ALA A 189 -18.95 17.79 21.62
N LEU A 190 -18.37 16.60 21.67
CA LEU A 190 -17.62 16.12 22.83
C LEU A 190 -16.29 16.87 23.04
N SER A 191 -15.65 17.30 21.95
CA SER A 191 -14.35 17.96 21.98
C SER A 191 -14.42 19.46 22.27
N ASP A 192 -15.51 20.11 21.89
CA ASP A 192 -15.78 21.53 22.14
C ASP A 192 -17.29 21.76 22.38
N PRO A 193 -17.81 21.42 23.58
CA PRO A 193 -19.24 21.51 23.88
C PRO A 193 -19.79 22.94 23.76
N GLU A 194 -19.05 23.94 24.24
CA GLU A 194 -19.48 25.34 24.21
C GLU A 194 -19.42 25.93 22.80
N GLY A 195 -18.37 25.60 22.03
CA GLY A 195 -18.30 25.97 20.62
C GLY A 195 -19.44 25.33 19.81
N TRP A 196 -19.74 24.05 20.06
CA TRP A 196 -20.85 23.35 19.41
C TRP A 196 -22.21 23.97 19.75
N LYS A 197 -22.46 24.24 21.03
CA LYS A 197 -23.68 24.94 21.49
C LYS A 197 -23.83 26.32 20.86
N SER A 198 -22.73 27.05 20.72
CA SER A 198 -22.70 28.35 20.05
C SER A 198 -23.04 28.24 18.57
N ALA A 199 -22.47 27.25 17.87
CA ALA A 199 -22.75 26.99 16.46
C ALA A 199 -24.23 26.65 16.22
N LEU A 200 -24.82 25.79 17.06
CA LEU A 200 -26.23 25.42 16.96
C LEU A 200 -27.18 26.59 17.19
N LYS A 201 -26.83 27.49 18.12
CA LYS A 201 -27.61 28.71 18.37
C LYS A 201 -27.67 29.62 17.14
N LEU A 202 -26.59 29.70 16.34
CA LEU A 202 -26.57 30.49 15.11
C LEU A 202 -27.55 29.97 14.05
N VAL A 203 -27.82 28.67 14.04
CA VAL A 203 -28.77 28.02 13.12
C VAL A 203 -30.15 27.79 13.74
N GLY A 204 -30.42 28.34 14.92
CA GLY A 204 -31.71 28.23 15.60
C GLY A 204 -32.01 26.83 16.14
N GLN A 205 -31.00 26.00 16.36
CA GLN A 205 -31.15 24.63 16.87
C GLN A 205 -30.66 24.52 18.32
N SER A 206 -31.20 23.55 19.05
CA SER A 206 -30.74 23.14 20.38
C SER A 206 -30.30 21.68 20.35
N TYR A 207 -29.24 21.33 21.06
CA TYR A 207 -28.74 19.96 21.16
C TYR A 207 -28.87 19.44 22.57
N GLU A 208 -29.43 18.23 22.66
CA GLU A 208 -29.42 17.41 23.86
C GLU A 208 -28.38 16.32 23.68
N GLU A 209 -27.52 16.15 24.68
CA GLU A 209 -26.43 15.18 24.60
C GLU A 209 -26.97 13.76 24.77
N VAL A 210 -27.19 13.08 23.64
CA VAL A 210 -27.61 11.68 23.60
C VAL A 210 -26.38 10.78 23.52
N PRO A 211 -26.38 9.58 24.14
CA PRO A 211 -25.33 8.59 23.94
C PRO A 211 -25.11 8.26 22.45
N TYR A 212 -23.85 8.25 22.02
CA TYR A 212 -23.48 7.78 20.71
C TYR A 212 -23.50 6.26 20.65
N ILE A 213 -24.02 5.71 19.55
CA ILE A 213 -24.00 4.28 19.24
C ILE A 213 -23.07 4.05 18.06
N ALA A 214 -21.99 3.30 18.27
CA ALA A 214 -21.03 3.00 17.21
C ALA A 214 -21.70 2.15 16.09
N PRO A 215 -21.45 2.45 14.80
CA PRO A 215 -22.06 1.78 13.65
C PRO A 215 -21.37 0.44 13.36
N GLN A 216 -21.33 -0.45 14.35
CA GLN A 216 -20.58 -1.70 14.28
C GLN A 216 -21.15 -2.63 13.21
N LYS A 217 -22.47 -2.67 13.08
CA LYS A 217 -23.15 -3.51 12.08
C LYS A 217 -22.82 -3.03 10.67
N GLU A 218 -22.89 -1.73 10.44
CA GLU A 218 -22.65 -1.08 9.16
C GLU A 218 -21.19 -1.22 8.74
N LEU A 219 -20.24 -1.05 9.67
CA LEU A 219 -18.81 -1.26 9.40
C LEU A 219 -18.47 -2.73 9.12
N ASN A 220 -19.14 -3.67 9.79
CA ASN A 220 -19.00 -5.10 9.47
C ASN A 220 -19.57 -5.42 8.08
N GLN A 221 -20.74 -4.87 7.74
CA GLN A 221 -21.32 -5.03 6.40
C GLN A 221 -20.42 -4.42 5.33
N TRP A 222 -19.86 -3.25 5.58
CA TRP A 222 -18.87 -2.62 4.72
C TRP A 222 -17.67 -3.54 4.48
N ARG A 223 -17.12 -4.13 5.55
CA ARG A 223 -15.98 -5.04 5.46
C ARG A 223 -16.29 -6.26 4.59
N VAL A 224 -17.48 -6.85 4.73
CA VAL A 224 -17.92 -7.97 3.90
C VAL A 224 -17.99 -7.55 2.43
N LYS A 225 -18.64 -6.42 2.12
CA LYS A 225 -18.71 -5.89 0.74
C LYS A 225 -17.31 -5.66 0.15
N PHE A 226 -16.41 -5.07 0.93
CA PHE A 226 -15.04 -4.79 0.52
C PHE A 226 -14.25 -6.07 0.21
N LEU A 227 -14.33 -7.07 1.10
CA LEU A 227 -13.68 -8.37 0.88
C LEU A 227 -14.24 -9.08 -0.36
N SER A 228 -15.54 -9.01 -0.60
CA SER A 228 -16.13 -9.55 -1.83
C SER A 228 -15.67 -8.82 -3.08
N ALA A 229 -15.54 -7.49 -3.04
CA ALA A 229 -15.11 -6.69 -4.18
C ALA A 229 -13.64 -6.94 -4.58
N ILE A 230 -12.75 -7.22 -3.62
CA ILE A 230 -11.36 -7.59 -3.94
C ILE A 230 -11.21 -9.05 -4.40
N GLN A 231 -12.14 -9.93 -4.04
CA GLN A 231 -12.14 -11.34 -4.46
C GLN A 231 -12.78 -11.57 -5.84
N GLY A 232 -13.53 -10.60 -6.36
CA GLY A 232 -14.11 -10.65 -7.70
C GLY A 232 -13.13 -10.38 -8.85
N GLN A 233 -11.81 -10.36 -8.57
CA GLN A 233 -10.72 -10.24 -9.53
C GLN A 233 -10.27 -11.60 -10.08
#